data_AF-A0A957T4H9-F1
#
_entry.id   AF-A0A957T4H9-F1
#
_cell.length_a   1.000
_cell.length_b   1.000
_cell.length_c   1.000
_cell.angle_alpha   90.00
_cell.angle_beta   90.00
_cell.angle_gamma   90.00
#
_symmetry.space_group_name_H-M   'P 1'
#
loop_
_entity.id
_entity.type
_entity.pdbx_description
1 polymer ?
#
loop_
_entity_poly.entity_id
_entity_poly.type
_entity_poly.pdbx_seq_one_letter_code
_entity_poly.pdbx_strand_id
1 'polypeptide(L)'
;MGEELSQLGRPLPDVVDYQVSQVGSYLVTSLTHEVSEDRALFDLAKESDGTLRMLGILSALYQDPPLNLVALEEPEMTIHPGALRLLWEQIEFIGSTGASLASHPVTRAALSQAHPRLGSPLPAICRWR
;
A
#
# COMPACT_ATOMS: atom_id res chain seq x y z
N MET A 1 -13.55 6.30 7.74
CA MET A 1 -12.26 5.95 7.10
C MET A 1 -12.33 6.41 5.64
N GLY A 2 -12.21 7.71 5.35
CA GLY A 2 -12.55 8.20 4.00
C GLY A 2 -11.94 9.53 3.54
N GLU A 3 -11.61 10.47 4.44
CA GLU A 3 -11.17 11.81 4.01
C GLU A 3 -9.64 12.00 4.00
N GLU A 4 -8.87 11.35 4.86
CA GLU A 4 -7.41 11.59 4.97
C GLU A 4 -6.59 11.03 3.79
N LEU A 5 -7.09 10.00 3.10
CA LEU A 5 -6.45 9.44 1.89
C LEU A 5 -6.65 10.31 0.63
N SER A 6 -7.39 11.42 0.72
CA SER A 6 -7.60 12.30 -0.44
C SER A 6 -6.40 13.22 -0.72
N GLN A 7 -5.59 13.51 0.30
CA GLN A 7 -4.44 14.44 0.20
C GLN A 7 -3.13 13.74 -0.17
N LEU A 8 -3.03 12.43 0.09
CA LEU A 8 -1.94 11.56 -0.34
C LEU A 8 -2.47 10.73 -1.51
N GLY A 9 -1.88 10.84 -2.70
CA GLY A 9 -2.46 10.29 -3.93
C GLY A 9 -2.99 8.85 -3.76
N ARG A 10 -4.15 8.55 -4.35
CA ARG A 10 -4.78 7.22 -4.32
C ARG A 10 -3.73 6.16 -4.70
N PRO A 11 -3.32 5.27 -3.76
CA PRO A 11 -2.26 4.30 -4.01
C PRO A 11 -2.58 3.34 -5.16
N LEU A 12 -3.88 3.14 -5.40
CA LEU A 12 -4.45 2.40 -6.51
C LEU A 12 -5.29 3.39 -7.34
N PRO A 13 -4.70 4.06 -8.35
CA PRO A 13 -5.33 5.20 -9.00
C PRO A 13 -6.58 4.83 -9.81
N ASP A 14 -6.65 3.61 -10.33
CA ASP A 14 -7.75 3.08 -11.12
C ASP A 14 -8.85 2.43 -10.26
N VAL A 15 -8.58 2.12 -8.99
CA VAL A 15 -9.56 1.55 -8.06
C VAL A 15 -10.39 2.67 -7.44
N VAL A 16 -11.70 2.67 -7.71
CA VAL A 16 -12.62 3.72 -7.24
C VAL A 16 -13.46 3.30 -6.06
N ASP A 17 -13.73 2.00 -5.91
CA ASP A 17 -14.56 1.44 -4.85
C ASP A 17 -14.23 -0.04 -4.62
N TYR A 18 -14.69 -0.60 -3.50
CA TYR A 18 -14.62 -2.04 -3.23
C TYR A 18 -15.93 -2.53 -2.61
N GLN A 19 -16.26 -3.80 -2.86
CA GLN A 19 -17.38 -4.46 -2.21
C GLN A 19 -16.92 -5.79 -1.61
N VAL A 20 -17.55 -6.18 -0.51
CA VAL A 20 -17.40 -7.52 0.08
C VAL A 20 -18.75 -8.20 0.05
N SER A 21 -18.83 -9.36 -0.58
CA SER A 21 -20.05 -10.14 -0.71
C SER A 21 -19.87 -11.54 -0.15
N GLN A 22 -20.89 -12.09 0.50
CA GLN A 22 -20.89 -13.46 0.97
C GLN A 22 -21.40 -14.40 -0.13
N VAL A 23 -20.56 -15.32 -0.57
CA VAL A 23 -20.92 -16.36 -1.54
C VAL A 23 -20.77 -17.71 -0.86
N GLY A 24 -21.91 -18.28 -0.42
CA GLY A 24 -21.92 -19.47 0.43
C GLY A 24 -21.26 -19.20 1.78
N SER A 25 -20.20 -19.94 2.10
CA SER A 25 -19.42 -19.79 3.33
C SER A 25 -18.20 -18.87 3.19
N TYR A 26 -18.01 -18.25 2.02
CA TYR A 26 -16.83 -17.44 1.71
C TYR A 26 -17.17 -15.96 1.60
N LEU A 27 -16.22 -15.11 1.98
CA LEU A 27 -16.26 -13.68 1.66
C LEU A 27 -15.43 -13.45 0.40
N VAL A 28 -16.08 -12.86 -0.60
CA VAL A 28 -15.47 -12.47 -1.87
C VAL A 28 -15.40 -10.95 -1.91
N THR A 29 -14.18 -10.44 -1.96
CA THR A 29 -13.92 -9.02 -2.16
C THR A 29 -13.73 -8.75 -3.64
N SER A 30 -14.39 -7.72 -4.15
CA SER A 30 -14.27 -7.27 -5.53
C SER A 30 -13.96 -5.77 -5.56
N LEU A 31 -13.13 -5.34 -6.50
CA LEU A 31 -12.73 -3.96 -6.74
C LEU A 31 -13.47 -3.41 -7.95
N THR A 32 -13.91 -2.16 -7.85
CA THR A 32 -14.44 -1.42 -8.99
C THR A 32 -13.32 -0.56 -9.57
N HIS A 33 -13.00 -0.79 -10.83
CA HIS A 33 -12.02 -0.03 -11.59
C HIS A 33 -12.71 0.95 -12.53
N GLU A 34 -12.19 2.16 -12.61
CA GLU A 34 -12.59 3.14 -13.62
C GLU A 34 -11.71 2.99 -14.86
N VAL A 35 -12.32 2.58 -15.97
CA VAL A 35 -11.64 2.37 -17.25
C VAL A 35 -12.28 3.30 -18.28
N SER A 36 -11.60 4.41 -18.54
CA SER A 36 -12.08 5.48 -19.41
C SER A 36 -13.39 6.10 -18.92
N GLU A 37 -14.54 5.66 -19.43
CA GLU A 37 -15.88 6.15 -19.05
C GLU A 37 -16.75 5.06 -18.41
N ASP A 38 -16.27 3.82 -18.37
CA ASP A 38 -16.98 2.67 -17.84
C ASP A 38 -16.38 2.20 -16.51
N ARG A 39 -17.19 1.48 -15.73
CA ARG A 39 -16.75 0.83 -14.49
C ARG A 39 -16.73 -0.68 -14.69
N ALA A 40 -15.60 -1.28 -14.34
CA ALA A 40 -15.42 -2.73 -14.38
C ALA A 40 -15.26 -3.27 -12.96
N LEU A 41 -15.98 -4.35 -12.64
CA LEU A 41 -15.88 -5.02 -11.35
C LEU A 41 -15.05 -6.30 -11.49
N PHE A 42 -13.99 -6.41 -10.68
CA PHE A 42 -13.11 -7.57 -10.66
C PHE A 42 -13.03 -8.16 -9.26
N ASP A 43 -13.12 -9.48 -9.15
CA ASP A 43 -12.82 -10.16 -7.89
C ASP A 43 -11.32 -10.06 -7.61
N LEU A 44 -10.91 -9.99 -6.34
CA LEU A 44 -9.49 -9.95 -5.99
C LEU A 44 -8.67 -11.09 -6.61
N ALA A 45 -9.29 -12.25 -6.84
CA ALA A 45 -8.64 -13.38 -7.52
C ALA A 45 -8.22 -13.09 -8.99
N LYS A 46 -8.70 -12.00 -9.58
CA LYS A 46 -8.39 -11.54 -10.94
C LYS A 46 -7.48 -10.31 -10.97
N GLU A 47 -7.13 -9.77 -9.80
CA GLU A 47 -6.24 -8.62 -9.69
C GLU A 47 -4.78 -9.00 -9.95
N SER A 48 -3.97 -8.01 -10.33
CA SER A 48 -2.53 -8.21 -10.48
C SER A 48 -1.85 -8.50 -9.13
N ASP A 49 -0.74 -9.25 -9.16
CA ASP A 49 0.09 -9.50 -7.97
C ASP A 49 0.53 -8.20 -7.28
N GLY A 50 0.82 -7.15 -8.05
CA GLY A 50 1.18 -5.83 -7.54
C GLY A 50 0.02 -5.15 -6.81
N THR A 51 -1.20 -5.23 -7.34
CA THR A 51 -2.42 -4.72 -6.68
C THR A 51 -2.66 -5.45 -5.37
N LEU A 52 -2.62 -6.79 -5.39
CA LEU A 52 -2.84 -7.62 -4.21
C LEU A 52 -1.80 -7.36 -3.11
N ARG A 53 -0.53 -7.20 -3.49
CA ARG A 53 0.53 -6.84 -2.54
C ARG A 53 0.32 -5.45 -1.96
N MET A 54 0.00 -4.45 -2.78
CA MET A 54 -0.32 -3.11 -2.28
C MET A 54 -1.49 -3.15 -1.29
N LEU A 55 -2.59 -3.84 -1.63
CA LEU A 55 -3.74 -4.00 -0.74
C LEU A 55 -3.37 -4.68 0.57
N GLY A 56 -2.55 -5.72 0.53
CA GLY A 56 -2.06 -6.40 1.74
C GLY A 56 -1.26 -5.46 2.64
N ILE A 57 -0.34 -4.68 2.07
CA ILE A 57 0.47 -3.72 2.83
C ILE A 57 -0.42 -2.59 3.39
N LEU A 58 -1.29 -1.99 2.57
CA LEU A 58 -2.19 -0.93 3.00
C LEU A 58 -3.14 -1.41 4.10
N SER A 59 -3.68 -2.64 3.99
CA SER A 59 -4.50 -3.24 5.03
C SER A 59 -3.71 -3.36 6.34
N ALA A 60 -2.45 -3.78 6.29
CA ALA A 60 -1.61 -3.86 7.48
C ALA A 60 -1.31 -2.49 8.11
N LEU A 61 -1.10 -1.47 7.27
CA LEU A 61 -0.80 -0.09 7.71
C LEU A 61 -2.01 0.63 8.31
N TYR A 62 -3.21 0.37 7.77
CA TYR A 62 -4.44 1.10 8.11
C TYR A 62 -5.46 0.27 8.91
N GLN A 63 -5.11 -0.94 9.37
CA GLN A 63 -6.00 -1.73 10.20
C GLN A 63 -6.35 -1.03 11.53
N ASP A 64 -7.53 -1.34 12.04
CA ASP A 64 -8.02 -0.92 13.36
C ASP A 64 -8.22 -2.17 14.23
N PRO A 65 -7.55 -2.30 15.39
CA PRO A 65 -6.62 -1.33 15.99
C PRO A 65 -5.27 -1.22 15.27
N PRO A 66 -4.61 -0.05 15.30
CA PRO A 66 -3.32 0.13 14.63
C PRO A 66 -2.24 -0.74 15.26
N LEU A 67 -1.32 -1.24 14.42
CA LEU A 67 -0.16 -1.99 14.89
C LEU A 67 0.94 -1.06 15.38
N ASN A 68 1.58 -1.42 16.50
CA ASN A 68 2.75 -0.70 17.03
C ASN A 68 4.00 -0.86 16.16
N LEU A 69 4.09 -1.98 15.41
CA LEU A 69 5.23 -2.31 14.56
C LEU A 69 4.73 -3.03 13.30
N VAL A 70 5.13 -2.53 12.13
CA VAL A 70 4.92 -3.19 10.84
C VAL A 70 6.28 -3.46 10.21
N ALA A 71 6.62 -4.74 10.04
CA ALA A 71 7.82 -5.17 9.32
C ALA A 71 7.43 -5.54 7.88
N LEU A 72 8.03 -4.86 6.91
CA LEU A 72 7.79 -5.08 5.49
C LEU A 72 9.05 -5.66 4.83
N GLU A 73 8.92 -6.89 4.34
CA GLU A 73 9.98 -7.60 3.63
C GLU A 73 9.80 -7.42 2.13
N GLU A 74 10.76 -6.74 1.48
CA GLU A 74 10.76 -6.43 0.05
C GLU A 74 9.40 -5.91 -0.45
N PRO A 75 8.86 -4.82 0.16
CA PRO A 75 7.57 -4.26 -0.22
C PRO A 75 7.50 -3.87 -1.70
N GLU A 76 8.64 -3.64 -2.36
CA GLU A 76 8.74 -3.29 -3.78
C GLU A 76 8.54 -4.47 -4.75
N MET A 77 8.68 -5.71 -4.29
CA MET A 77 8.59 -6.88 -5.16
C MET A 77 7.20 -6.95 -5.82
N THR A 78 7.13 -7.30 -7.11
CA THR A 78 5.88 -7.38 -7.91
C THR A 78 5.08 -6.08 -8.09
N ILE A 79 5.49 -4.96 -7.48
CA ILE A 79 4.83 -3.66 -7.65
C ILE A 79 5.43 -2.91 -8.84
N HIS A 80 4.57 -2.36 -9.69
CA HIS A 80 5.01 -1.53 -10.81
C HIS A 80 5.78 -0.29 -10.30
N PRO A 81 6.94 0.07 -10.89
CA PRO A 81 7.76 1.18 -10.40
C PRO A 81 7.01 2.52 -10.27
N GLY A 82 6.03 2.76 -11.16
CA GLY A 82 5.18 3.97 -11.10
C GLY A 82 4.27 4.05 -9.87
N ALA A 83 3.91 2.92 -9.25
CA ALA A 83 3.09 2.85 -8.05
C ALA A 83 3.92 2.81 -6.76
N LEU A 84 5.20 2.43 -6.85
CA LEU A 84 6.08 2.26 -5.69
C LEU A 84 6.26 3.56 -4.88
N ARG A 85 6.27 4.71 -5.56
CA ARG A 85 6.31 6.02 -4.92
C ARG A 85 5.10 6.24 -4.02
N LEU A 86 3.90 5.95 -4.50
CA LEU A 86 2.67 6.15 -3.73
C LEU A 86 2.65 5.26 -2.50
N LEU A 87 3.07 3.99 -2.64
CA LEU A 87 3.22 3.09 -1.49
C LEU A 87 4.17 3.68 -0.44
N TRP A 88 5.30 4.24 -0.87
CA TRP A 88 6.25 4.84 0.05
C TRP A 88 5.70 6.06 0.78
N GLU A 89 4.97 6.94 0.08
CA GLU A 89 4.28 8.08 0.69
C GLU A 89 3.32 7.62 1.81
N GLN A 90 2.62 6.49 1.63
CA GLN A 90 1.77 5.91 2.69
C GLN A 90 2.57 5.37 3.88
N ILE A 91 3.69 4.69 3.60
CA ILE A 91 4.59 4.16 4.63
C ILE A 91 5.15 5.29 5.49
N GLU A 92 5.63 6.37 4.88
CA GLU A 92 6.16 7.53 5.61
C GLU A 92 5.08 8.22 6.44
N PHE A 93 3.87 8.38 5.88
CA PHE A 93 2.74 8.99 6.59
C PHE A 93 2.38 8.21 7.87
N ILE A 94 2.23 6.90 7.77
CA ILE A 94 1.91 6.04 8.92
C ILE A 94 3.06 6.00 9.93
N GLY A 95 4.30 5.96 9.45
CA GLY A 95 5.49 6.06 10.29
C GLY A 95 5.55 7.36 11.09
N SER A 96 5.10 8.47 10.52
CA SER A 96 5.03 9.77 11.20
C SER A 96 3.91 9.85 12.24
N THR A 97 2.90 8.99 12.13
CA THR A 97 1.72 8.97 13.02
C THR A 97 1.92 8.11 14.28
N GLY A 98 3.02 7.33 14.34
CA GLY A 98 3.43 6.60 15.56
C GLY A 98 3.75 5.12 15.37
N ALA A 99 3.52 4.55 14.17
CA ALA A 99 3.91 3.17 13.89
C ALA A 99 5.43 3.07 13.65
N SER A 100 6.09 2.09 14.25
CA SER A 100 7.46 1.76 13.88
C SER A 100 7.46 0.91 12.61
N LEU A 101 8.32 1.23 11.65
CA LEU A 101 8.46 0.48 10.40
C LEU A 101 9.80 -0.23 10.36
N ALA A 102 9.88 -1.42 9.75
CA ALA A 102 11.15 -2.10 9.52
C ALA A 102 11.19 -2.57 8.06
N SER A 103 12.31 -2.34 7.35
CA SER A 103 12.49 -2.79 5.97
C SER A 103 13.93 -3.24 5.67
N HIS A 104 14.08 -4.13 4.69
CA HIS A 104 15.37 -4.68 4.24
C HIS A 104 16.24 -3.64 3.49
N PRO A 105 17.58 -3.80 3.44
CA PRO A 105 18.49 -2.85 2.80
C PRO A 105 18.30 -2.70 1.27
N VAL A 106 17.77 -3.70 0.58
CA VAL A 106 17.46 -3.63 -0.87
C VAL A 106 16.36 -2.59 -1.13
N THR A 107 15.33 -2.57 -0.28
CA THR A 107 14.24 -1.59 -0.29
C THR A 107 14.77 -0.16 -0.16
N ARG A 108 15.76 0.05 0.72
CA ARG A 108 16.41 1.36 0.88
C ARG A 108 17.17 1.83 -0.37
N ALA A 109 17.81 0.92 -1.10
CA ALA A 109 18.57 1.25 -2.30
C ALA A 109 17.67 1.57 -3.50
N ALA A 110 16.54 0.87 -3.64
CA ALA A 110 15.51 1.22 -4.62
C ALA A 110 14.94 2.64 -4.36
N LEU A 111 14.74 2.98 -3.08
CA LEU A 111 14.22 4.28 -2.66
C LEU A 111 15.18 5.46 -2.93
N SER A 112 16.49 5.29 -2.73
CA SER A 112 17.44 6.37 -3.01
C SER A 112 17.52 6.74 -4.50
N GLN A 113 17.21 5.77 -5.38
CA GLN A 113 17.16 6.00 -6.83
C GLN A 113 15.86 6.68 -7.27
N ALA A 114 14.74 6.35 -6.63
CA ALA A 114 13.44 6.99 -6.88
C ALA A 114 13.34 8.42 -6.31
N HIS A 115 14.09 8.73 -5.22
CA HIS A 115 14.02 10.02 -4.52
C HIS A 115 15.39 10.56 -4.07
N PRO A 116 16.03 11.47 -4.84
CA PRO A 116 17.33 12.08 -4.48
C PRO A 116 17.30 13.06 -3.28
N ARG A 117 16.12 13.39 -2.75
CA ARG A 117 15.92 14.44 -1.72
C ARG A 117 15.50 13.91 -0.34
N LEU A 118 15.65 12.61 -0.08
CA LEU A 118 15.49 12.03 1.25
C LEU A 118 16.67 12.45 2.16
N GLY A 119 16.65 13.70 2.63
CA GLY A 119 17.63 14.28 3.54
C GLY A 119 17.17 14.41 4.99
N SER A 120 15.90 14.12 5.30
CA SER A 120 15.38 14.07 6.67
C SER A 120 15.52 12.66 7.26
N PRO A 121 15.69 12.51 8.59
CA PRO A 121 15.74 11.20 9.20
C PRO A 121 14.41 10.49 8.97
N LEU A 122 14.46 9.37 8.25
CA LEU A 122 13.31 8.49 8.07
C LEU A 122 12.74 8.08 9.44
N PRO A 123 11.40 8.02 9.59
CA PRO A 123 10.78 7.49 10.80
C PRO A 123 11.39 6.12 11.09
N ALA A 124 11.72 5.83 12.36
CA ALA A 124 12.65 4.79 12.78
C ALA A 124 12.48 3.47 12.00
N ILE A 125 13.20 3.33 10.88
CA ILE A 125 13.30 2.08 10.13
C ILE A 125 14.20 1.18 10.95
N CYS A 126 13.61 0.22 11.66
CA CYS A 126 14.38 -0.76 12.41
C CYS A 126 15.25 -1.56 11.45
N ARG A 127 16.58 -1.47 11.64
CA ARG A 127 17.55 -2.28 10.93
C ARG A 127 17.44 -3.74 11.39
N TRP A 128 17.26 -4.66 10.45
CA TRP A 128 17.64 -6.05 10.67
C TRP A 128 19.16 -6.10 10.96
N ARG A 129 19.54 -6.76 12.05
CA ARG A 129 20.95 -6.95 12.46
C ARG A 129 21.61 -8.06 11.66
#